data_AF-A0A974P175-F1
#
_entry.id   AF-A0A974P175-F1
#
_cell.length_a   1.000
_cell.length_b   1.000
_cell.length_c   1.000
_cell.angle_alpha   90.00
_cell.angle_beta   90.00
_cell.angle_gamma   90.00
#
_symmetry.space_group_name_H-M   'P 1'
#
loop_
_entity.id
_entity.type
_entity.pdbx_description
1 polymer ?
#
loop_
_entity_poly.entity_id
_entity_poly.type
_entity_poly.pdbx_seq_one_letter_code
_entity_poly.pdbx_strand_id
1 'polypeptide(L)' 'MQLSGGIDAHCEQARAAGAKIGREPETQPYGDRVYTCLDLEDHPWSFGQTVTVLSPDEQAQATGHDITTSL' A
#
# COMPACT_ATOMS: atom_id res chain seq x y z
N MET A 1 6.67 -1.45 2.75
CA MET A 1 7.66 -1.12 1.70
C MET A 1 6.97 -0.32 0.61
N GLN A 2 7.63 0.71 0.08
CA GLN A 2 7.12 1.46 -1.07
C GLN A 2 7.81 0.98 -2.36
N LEU A 3 7.02 0.65 -3.38
CA LEU A 3 7.45 0.22 -4.70
C LEU A 3 7.35 1.38 -5.68
N SER A 4 8.29 1.45 -6.62
CA SER A 4 8.27 2.45 -7.70
C SER A 4 7.28 2.09 -8.82
N GLY A 5 6.81 0.84 -8.88
CA GLY A 5 5.93 0.32 -9.94
C GLY A 5 5.67 -1.18 -9.82
N GLY A 6 4.68 -1.68 -10.57
CA GLY A 6 4.41 -3.11 -10.72
C GLY A 6 3.81 -3.81 -9.49
N ILE A 7 3.08 -3.12 -8.62
CA ILE A 7 2.56 -3.71 -7.37
C ILE A 7 1.70 -4.97 -7.57
N ASP A 8 0.87 -5.03 -8.62
CA ASP A 8 0.07 -6.22 -8.93
C ASP A 8 0.97 -7.40 -9.29
N ALA A 9 1.97 -7.18 -10.15
CA ALA A 9 2.96 -8.22 -10.49
C ALA A 9 3.81 -8.64 -9.29
N HIS A 10 4.08 -7.73 -8.35
CA HIS A 10 4.76 -8.05 -7.10
C HIS A 10 3.88 -8.94 -6.19
N CYS A 11 2.58 -8.65 -6.10
CA CYS A 11 1.61 -9.47 -5.36
C CYS A 11 1.50 -10.89 -5.95
N GLU A 12 1.44 -11.01 -7.27
CA GLU A 12 1.47 -12.31 -7.97
C GLU A 12 2.72 -13.12 -7.64
N GLN A 13 3.89 -12.46 -7.64
CA GLN A 13 5.16 -13.11 -7.28
C GLN A 13 5.17 -13.55 -5.81
N ALA A 14 4.69 -12.71 -4.89
CA ALA A 14 4.58 -13.07 -3.48
C ALA A 14 3.69 -14.30 -3.29
N ARG A 15 2.53 -14.35 -3.97
CA ARG A 15 1.63 -15.51 -3.97
C ARG A 15 2.30 -16.76 -4.54
N ALA A 16 3.01 -16.64 -5.66
CA ALA A 16 3.75 -17.76 -6.27
C ALA A 16 4.89 -18.27 -5.37
N ALA A 17 5.49 -17.41 -4.56
CA ALA A 17 6.52 -17.76 -3.58
C ALA A 17 5.96 -18.40 -2.29
N GLY A 18 4.63 -18.50 -2.15
CA GLY A 18 3.96 -19.10 -1.00
C GLY A 18 3.54 -18.11 0.09
N ALA A 19 3.64 -16.80 -0.15
CA ALA A 19 3.10 -15.81 0.78
C ALA A 19 1.57 -15.89 0.82
N LYS A 20 1.00 -15.77 2.01
CA LYS A 20 -0.47 -15.66 2.19
C LYS A 20 -0.90 -14.23 1.97
N ILE A 21 -1.68 -13.95 0.94
CA ILE A 21 -2.22 -12.61 0.72
C ILE A 21 -3.33 -12.34 1.73
N GLY A 22 -3.13 -11.34 2.60
CA GLY A 22 -4.09 -10.93 3.63
C GLY A 22 -5.08 -9.87 3.11
N ARG A 23 -4.61 -8.99 2.22
CA ARG A 23 -5.43 -8.02 1.50
C ARG A 23 -4.93 -7.92 0.06
N GLU A 24 -5.83 -8.12 -0.89
CA GLU A 24 -5.54 -7.96 -2.33
C GLU A 24 -5.13 -6.52 -2.65
N PRO A 25 -4.37 -6.28 -3.74
CA PRO A 25 -4.00 -4.94 -4.16
C PRO A 25 -5.23 -4.04 -4.41
N GLU A 26 -5.35 -2.99 -3.60
CA GLU A 26 -6.46 -2.04 -3.67
C GLU A 26 -5.95 -0.60 -3.65
N THR A 27 -6.56 0.26 -4.47
CA THR A 27 -6.27 1.70 -4.45
C THR A 27 -6.95 2.35 -3.25
N GLN A 28 -6.14 3.02 -2.46
CA GLN A 28 -6.53 3.71 -1.24
C GLN A 28 -6.98 5.14 -1.58
N PRO A 29 -7.83 5.76 -0.73
CA PRO A 29 -8.30 7.13 -0.96
C PRO A 29 -7.16 8.16 -1.00
N TYR A 30 -6.02 7.86 -0.37
CA TYR A 30 -4.82 8.70 -0.39
C TYR A 30 -3.90 8.48 -1.60
N GLY A 31 -4.32 7.70 -2.60
CA GLY A 31 -3.63 7.59 -3.89
C GLY A 31 -2.59 6.48 -4.03
N ASP A 32 -2.32 5.71 -2.97
CA ASP A 32 -1.51 4.50 -3.07
C ASP A 32 -2.36 3.28 -3.42
N ARG A 33 -1.81 2.38 -4.23
CA ARG A 33 -2.27 1.00 -4.33
C ARG A 33 -1.50 0.18 -3.29
N VAL A 34 -2.20 -0.61 -2.48
CA VAL A 34 -1.60 -1.32 -1.34
C VAL A 34 -2.12 -2.74 -1.28
N TYR A 35 -1.24 -3.69 -0.98
CA TYR A 35 -1.60 -5.06 -0.61
C TYR A 35 -0.85 -5.49 0.66
N THR A 36 -1.39 -6.47 1.37
CA THR A 36 -0.73 -7.05 2.54
C THR A 36 -0.59 -8.56 2.40
N CYS A 37 0.49 -9.11 2.94
CA CYS A 37 0.70 -10.55 2.98
C CYS A 37 1.39 -10.99 4.28
N LEU A 38 1.28 -12.28 4.58
CA LEU A 38 2.07 -12.95 5.58
C LEU A 38 3.22 -13.70 4.88
N ASP A 39 4.42 -13.62 5.45
CA ASP A 39 5.53 -14.47 5.03
C ASP A 39 5.37 -15.91 5.56
N LEU A 40 6.37 -16.76 5.28
CA LEU A 40 6.34 -18.18 5.70
C LEU A 40 6.42 -18.37 7.22
N GLU A 41 6.80 -17.32 7.96
CA GLU A 41 6.87 -17.28 9.42
C GLU A 41 5.63 -16.57 10.02
N ASP A 42 4.58 -16.35 9.21
CA ASP A 42 3.35 -15.63 9.55
C ASP A 42 3.57 -14.15 9.95
N HIS A 43 4.69 -13.53 9.58
CA HIS A 43 4.89 -12.10 9.83
C HIS A 43 4.12 -11.25 8.81
N PRO A 44 3.41 -10.19 9.25
CA PRO A 44 2.67 -9.31 8.36
C PRO A 44 3.57 -8.29 7.68
N TRP A 45 3.41 -8.18 6.36
CA TRP A 45 4.07 -7.21 5.51
C TRP A 45 3.05 -6.42 4.69
N SER A 46 3.31 -5.12 4.53
CA SER A 46 2.52 -4.22 3.67
C SER A 46 3.39 -3.63 2.57
N PHE A 47 2.89 -3.68 1.34
CA PHE A 47 3.53 -3.11 0.16
C PHE A 47 2.61 -2.07 -0.46
N GLY A 48 3.17 -0.91 -0.78
CA GLY A 48 2.46 0.22 -1.39
C GLY A 48 3.13 0.69 -2.66
N GLN A 49 2.36 1.29 -3.56
CA GLN A 49 2.84 1.98 -4.74
C GLN A 49 1.97 3.21 -4.96
N THR A 50 2.59 4.38 -5.11
CA THR A 50 1.86 5.61 -5.41
C THR A 50 1.38 5.56 -6.85
N VAL A 51 0.06 5.45 -7.04
CA VAL A 51 -0.59 5.44 -8.36
C VAL A 51 -1.20 6.80 -8.70
N THR A 52 -1.55 7.57 -7.67
CA THR A 52 -2.00 8.96 -7.76
C THR A 52 -1.24 9.77 -6.73
N VAL A 53 -0.52 10.81 -7.18
CA VAL A 53 0.12 11.76 -6.26
C VAL A 53 -0.94 12.77 -5.85
N LEU A 54 -1.28 12.80 -4.56
CA LEU A 54 -2.18 13.78 -3.98
C LEU A 54 -1.37 14.83 -3.21
N SER A 55 -1.84 16.07 -3.24
CA SER A 55 -1.31 17.13 -2.37
C SER A 55 -1.61 16.82 -0.90
N PRO A 56 -0.87 17.40 0.07
CA PRO A 56 -1.14 17.18 1.49
C PRO A 56 -2.59 17.48 1.87
N ASP A 57 -3.15 18.57 1.35
CA ASP A 57 -4.54 18.97 1.58
C ASP A 57 -5.55 17.96 1.02
N GLU A 58 -5.26 17.39 -0.16
CA GLU A 58 -6.07 16.34 -0.79
C GLU A 58 -5.99 15.02 -0.01
N GLN A 59 -4.80 14.67 0.52
CA GLN A 59 -4.64 13.52 1.41
C GLN A 59 -5.39 13.70 2.73
N ALA A 60 -5.35 14.90 3.32
CA ALA A 60 -6.07 15.25 4.55
C ALA A 60 -7.58 15.09 4.36
N GLN A 61 -8.13 15.66 3.28
CA GLN A 61 -9.55 15.52 2.93
C GLN A 61 -9.94 14.06 2.64
N ALA A 62 -9.09 13.31 1.94
CA ALA A 62 -9.38 11.92 1.57
C ALA A 62 -9.31 10.94 2.76
N THR A 63 -8.53 11.25 3.79
CA THR A 63 -8.34 10.38 4.97
C THR A 63 -9.09 10.85 6.21
N GLY A 64 -9.62 12.08 6.21
CA GLY A 64 -10.27 12.68 7.37
C GLY A 64 -9.31 12.94 8.54
N HIS A 65 -8.00 12.91 8.29
CA HIS A 65 -6.97 13.19 9.30
C HIS A 65 -6.41 14.60 9.09
N ASP A 66 -6.37 15.39 10.16
CA ASP A 66 -5.64 16.64 10.21
C ASP A 66 -4.14 16.34 10.23
N ILE A 67 -3.49 16.36 9.06
CA ILE A 67 -2.03 16.27 8.95
C ILE A 67 -1.41 17.63 9.25
N THR A 68 -1.56 18.14 10.47
CA THR A 68 -0.83 19.34 10.88
C THR A 68 0.67 19.04 10.86
N THR A 69 1.33 19.56 9.84
CA THR A 69 2.78 19.60 9.78
C THR A 69 3.22 20.74 10.68
N SER A 70 3.40 20.46 11.97
CA SER A 70 4.08 21.37 12.87
C SER A 70 5.55 21.47 12.44
N LEU A 71 5.95 22.66 11.99
CA LEU A 71 7.33 23.07 11.72
C LEU A 71 8.14 23.21 13.01
#